data_AF-A0A1V4VUR8-F1
#
_entry.id   AF-A0A1V4VUR8-F1
#
_cell.length_a   1.000
_cell.length_b   1.000
_cell.length_c   1.000
_cell.angle_alpha   90.00
_cell.angle_beta   90.00
_cell.angle_gamma   90.00
#
_symmetry.space_group_name_H-M   'P 1'
#
loop_
_entity.id
_entity.type
_entity.pdbx_description
1 polymer ?
#
loop_
_entity_poly.entity_id
_entity_poly.type
_entity_poly.pdbx_seq_one_letter_code
_entity_poly.pdbx_strand_id
1 'polypeptide(L)'
;MHSGTVIRMLDNNNLVALMGTDVMKALMEQEFPNDEEARGPSLLYVMGAAGIGEFKNAKVIGLNGGSSFQAHRDEINEDYILCLTDRGTVGLCTKRDYRHFLVEDVSEINIID
;
A
#
# COMPACT_ATOMS: atom_id res chain seq x y z
N MET A 1 -23.12 -5.73 2.46
CA MET A 1 -22.13 -5.91 1.39
C MET A 1 -20.89 -5.15 1.79
N HIS A 2 -19.79 -5.82 2.15
CA HIS A 2 -18.49 -5.15 2.27
C HIS A 2 -17.91 -5.12 0.86
N SER A 3 -18.09 -4.01 0.16
CA SER A 3 -17.42 -3.80 -1.12
C SER A 3 -15.93 -3.73 -0.81
N GLY A 4 -15.16 -4.75 -1.19
CA GLY A 4 -13.71 -4.70 -1.07
C GLY A 4 -13.18 -3.49 -1.83
N THR A 5 -12.34 -2.68 -1.20
CA THR A 5 -11.70 -1.56 -1.89
C THR A 5 -10.63 -2.10 -2.83
N VAL A 6 -10.75 -1.73 -4.10
CA VAL A 6 -9.73 -2.02 -5.11
C VAL A 6 -8.68 -0.92 -5.06
N ILE A 7 -7.44 -1.30 -4.87
CA ILE A 7 -6.27 -0.42 -4.91
C ILE A 7 -5.71 -0.46 -6.32
N ARG A 8 -5.62 0.71 -6.96
CA ARG A 8 -5.07 0.88 -8.30
C ARG A 8 -3.57 1.11 -8.21
N MET A 9 -2.79 0.20 -8.77
CA MET A 9 -1.35 0.42 -8.97
C MET A 9 -1.15 1.07 -10.33
N LEU A 10 -0.49 2.22 -10.35
CA LEU A 10 -0.24 3.01 -11.55
C LEU A 10 1.28 3.18 -11.73
N ASP A 11 1.75 3.10 -12.98
CA ASP A 11 3.09 3.47 -13.40
C ASP A 11 2.99 4.63 -14.40
N ASN A 12 3.47 5.81 -13.99
CA ASN A 12 3.36 7.05 -14.74
C ASN A 12 1.90 7.31 -15.19
N ASN A 13 0.95 7.13 -14.25
CA ASN A 13 -0.52 7.17 -14.46
C ASN A 13 -1.12 6.06 -15.33
N ASN A 14 -0.35 5.09 -15.82
CA ASN A 14 -0.87 3.93 -16.53
C ASN A 14 -1.21 2.82 -15.54
N LEU A 15 -2.40 2.23 -15.65
CA LEU A 15 -2.80 1.13 -14.77
C LEU A 15 -1.96 -0.12 -15.04
N VAL A 16 -1.24 -0.60 -14.03
CA VAL A 16 -0.41 -1.82 -14.11
C VAL A 16 -1.00 -2.98 -13.32
N ALA A 17 -1.68 -2.72 -12.22
CA ALA A 17 -2.36 -3.75 -11.44
C ALA A 17 -3.58 -3.21 -10.69
N LEU A 18 -4.50 -4.13 -10.37
CA LEU A 18 -5.62 -3.92 -9.46
C LEU A 18 -5.49 -4.94 -8.33
N MET A 19 -5.46 -4.46 -7.09
CA MET A 19 -5.27 -5.31 -5.92
C MET A 19 -6.42 -5.13 -4.93
N GLY A 20 -7.05 -6.23 -4.54
CA GLY A 20 -8.01 -6.23 -3.44
C GLY A 20 -7.32 -6.39 -2.09
N THR A 21 -8.07 -6.22 -1.01
CA THR A 21 -7.57 -6.43 0.36
C THR A 21 -7.26 -7.89 0.67
N ASP A 22 -7.86 -8.83 -0.07
CA ASP A 22 -7.50 -10.25 -0.09
C ASP A 22 -6.09 -10.48 -0.64
N VAL A 23 -5.73 -9.79 -1.73
CA VAL A 23 -4.37 -9.80 -2.28
C VAL A 23 -3.40 -9.20 -1.27
N MET A 24 -3.74 -8.07 -0.63
CA MET A 24 -2.90 -7.46 0.40
C MET A 24 -2.65 -8.42 1.58
N LYS A 25 -3.69 -9.14 2.01
CA LYS A 25 -3.56 -10.15 3.06
C LYS A 25 -2.67 -11.31 2.63
N ALA A 26 -2.82 -11.81 1.41
CA ALA A 26 -1.97 -12.88 0.88
C ALA A 26 -0.49 -12.44 0.79
N LEU A 27 -0.24 -11.21 0.34
CA LEU A 27 1.11 -10.64 0.28
C LEU A 27 1.72 -10.48 1.68
N MET A 28 0.92 -10.06 2.68
CA MET A 28 1.36 -9.99 4.08
C MET A 28 1.77 -11.36 4.62
N GLU A 29 0.94 -12.39 4.41
CA GLU A 29 1.22 -13.77 4.85
C GLU A 29 2.48 -14.34 4.17
N GLN A 30 2.76 -13.91 2.93
CA GLN A 30 3.96 -14.31 2.19
C GLN A 30 5.22 -13.56 2.63
N GLU A 31 5.13 -12.25 2.91
CA GLU A 31 6.26 -11.42 3.33
C GLU A 31 6.67 -11.73 4.78
N PHE A 32 5.70 -11.94 5.68
CA PHE A 32 5.91 -12.19 7.10
C PHE A 32 5.34 -13.55 7.52
N PRO A 33 5.94 -14.67 7.06
CA PRO A 33 5.42 -15.99 7.40
C PRO A 33 5.52 -16.23 8.91
N ASN A 34 4.38 -16.58 9.52
CA ASN A 34 4.23 -16.83 10.97
C ASN A 34 4.28 -15.59 11.88
N ASP A 35 4.20 -14.37 11.34
CA ASP A 35 4.02 -13.17 12.16
C ASP A 35 2.52 -12.90 12.38
N GLU A 36 2.00 -13.33 13.52
CA GLU A 36 0.59 -13.11 13.89
C GLU A 36 0.27 -11.64 14.20
N GLU A 37 1.30 -10.81 14.44
CA GLU A 37 1.14 -9.38 14.73
C GLU A 37 1.27 -8.51 13.47
N ALA A 38 1.60 -9.10 12.32
CA ALA A 38 1.66 -8.41 11.04
C ALA A 38 0.30 -7.76 10.74
N ARG A 39 0.33 -6.46 10.44
CA ARG A 39 -0.87 -5.66 10.18
C ARG A 39 -1.12 -5.43 8.69
N GLY A 40 -0.13 -5.70 7.85
CA GLY A 40 -0.21 -5.54 6.41
C GLY A 40 1.16 -5.73 5.75
N PRO A 41 1.20 -5.88 4.42
CA PRO A 41 2.46 -5.97 3.68
C PRO A 41 3.18 -4.61 3.66
N SER A 42 4.48 -4.61 3.42
CA SER A 42 5.22 -3.38 3.15
C SER A 42 4.81 -2.76 1.81
N LEU A 43 4.89 -1.43 1.72
CA LEU A 43 4.62 -0.71 0.47
C LEU A 43 5.54 -1.19 -0.66
N LEU A 44 6.82 -1.42 -0.36
CA LEU A 44 7.81 -1.92 -1.32
C LEU A 44 7.45 -3.32 -1.82
N TYR A 45 7.00 -4.22 -0.94
CA TYR A 45 6.63 -5.58 -1.33
C TYR A 45 5.41 -5.59 -2.26
N VAL A 46 4.42 -4.76 -1.96
CA VAL A 46 3.24 -4.58 -2.82
C VAL A 46 3.60 -4.01 -4.19
N MET A 47 4.50 -3.01 -4.23
CA MET A 47 5.01 -2.47 -5.49
C MET A 47 5.77 -3.53 -6.30
N GLY A 48 6.64 -4.31 -5.66
CA GLY A 48 7.35 -5.42 -6.31
C GLY A 48 6.40 -6.49 -6.86
N ALA A 49 5.35 -6.85 -6.11
CA ALA A 49 4.32 -7.78 -6.57
C ALA A 49 3.51 -7.25 -7.77
N ALA A 50 3.42 -5.93 -7.94
CA ALA A 50 2.84 -5.28 -9.11
C ALA A 50 3.79 -5.23 -10.32
N GLY A 51 5.01 -5.77 -10.19
CA GLY A 51 6.04 -5.73 -11.23
C GLY A 51 6.87 -4.44 -11.24
N ILE A 52 6.76 -3.61 -10.20
CA ILE A 52 7.47 -2.33 -10.10
C ILE A 52 8.75 -2.55 -9.30
N GLY A 53 9.89 -2.63 -10.00
CA GLY A 53 11.21 -2.82 -9.39
C GLY A 53 12.01 -1.54 -9.19
N GLU A 54 11.86 -0.58 -10.11
CA GLU A 54 12.60 0.69 -10.12
C GLU A 54 11.60 1.85 -10.15
N PHE A 55 11.91 2.92 -9.43
CA PHE A 55 11.11 4.15 -9.42
C PHE A 55 11.89 5.32 -8.82
N LYS A 56 11.55 6.56 -9.19
CA LYS A 56 12.07 7.75 -8.48
C LYS A 56 11.19 8.19 -7.32
N ASN A 57 9.89 8.25 -7.52
CA ASN A 57 8.93 8.66 -6.50
C ASN A 57 7.73 7.70 -6.49
N ALA A 58 7.14 7.53 -5.32
CA ALA A 58 5.83 6.90 -5.18
C ALA A 58 4.86 7.88 -4.52
N LYS A 59 3.62 7.90 -5.01
CA LYS A 59 2.52 8.67 -4.47
C LYS A 59 1.38 7.74 -4.08
N VAL A 60 1.03 7.74 -2.81
CA VAL A 60 -0.09 6.98 -2.25
C VAL A 60 -1.26 7.94 -2.01
N ILE A 61 -2.45 7.56 -2.44
CA ILE A 61 -3.64 8.42 -2.43
C ILE A 61 -4.80 7.66 -1.79
N GLY A 62 -5.46 8.29 -0.82
CA GLY A 62 -6.68 7.80 -0.20
C GLY A 62 -7.92 7.99 -1.07
N LEU A 63 -8.99 7.27 -0.74
CA LEU A 63 -10.28 7.37 -1.43
C LEU A 63 -10.74 8.84 -1.56
N ASN A 64 -11.43 9.12 -2.67
CA ASN A 64 -11.98 10.44 -3.02
C ASN A 64 -10.94 11.57 -3.08
N GLY A 65 -9.67 11.26 -3.32
CA GLY A 65 -8.60 12.26 -3.39
C GLY A 65 -8.35 12.94 -2.05
N GLY A 66 -8.55 12.20 -0.95
CA GLY A 66 -8.34 12.66 0.43
C GLY A 66 -6.86 12.90 0.75
N SER A 67 -6.38 12.30 1.83
CA SER A 67 -4.96 12.39 2.18
C SER A 67 -4.08 11.75 1.11
N SER A 68 -2.90 12.31 0.92
CA SER A 68 -1.90 11.75 0.02
C SER A 68 -0.52 11.82 0.65
N PHE A 69 0.28 10.82 0.37
CA PHE A 69 1.67 10.72 0.76
C PHE A 69 2.51 10.61 -0.51
N GLN A 70 3.60 11.36 -0.58
CA GLN A 70 4.56 11.26 -1.67
C GLN A 70 5.97 11.23 -1.08
N ALA A 71 6.80 10.33 -1.59
CA ALA A 71 8.17 10.17 -1.14
C ALA A 71 9.08 9.75 -2.30
N HIS A 72 10.35 10.17 -2.21
CA HIS A 72 11.42 9.71 -3.08
C HIS A 72 11.81 8.27 -2.72
N ARG A 73 12.38 7.55 -3.68
CA ARG A 73 12.83 6.15 -3.50
C ARG A 73 13.70 5.94 -2.27
N ASP A 74 14.57 6.91 -1.98
CA ASP A 74 15.52 6.86 -0.84
C ASP A 74 14.84 7.03 0.52
N GLU A 75 13.62 7.58 0.54
CA GLU A 75 12.84 7.76 1.76
C GLU A 75 11.95 6.53 2.05
N ILE A 76 11.58 5.77 1.01
CA ILE A 76 10.74 4.58 1.14
C ILE A 76 11.59 3.37 1.52
N ASN A 77 11.27 2.80 2.68
CA ASN A 77 11.90 1.61 3.24
C ASN A 77 10.83 0.64 3.79
N GLU A 78 11.28 -0.46 4.37
CA GLU A 78 10.43 -1.54 4.91
C GLU A 78 9.57 -1.12 6.11
N ASP A 79 9.76 0.07 6.69
CA ASP A 79 8.91 0.57 7.77
C ASP A 79 7.55 1.06 7.25
N TYR A 80 7.41 1.40 5.96
CA TYR A 80 6.13 1.79 5.37
C TYR A 80 5.28 0.56 5.05
N ILE A 81 4.12 0.45 5.70
CA ILE A 81 3.21 -0.69 5.55
C ILE A 81 1.80 -0.26 5.14
N LEU A 82 1.12 -1.13 4.41
CA LEU A 82 -0.29 -0.99 4.03
C LEU A 82 -1.14 -1.79 5.01
N CYS A 83 -1.45 -1.17 6.16
CA CYS A 83 -2.19 -1.78 7.24
C CYS A 83 -3.64 -2.07 6.83
N LEU A 84 -4.06 -3.33 6.96
CA LEU A 84 -5.45 -3.75 6.79
C LEU A 84 -6.33 -3.10 7.87
N THR A 85 -7.47 -2.54 7.47
CA THR A 85 -8.44 -1.94 8.39
C THR A 85 -9.63 -2.88 8.63
N ASP A 86 -10.34 -2.67 9.74
CA ASP A 86 -11.61 -3.33 10.04
C ASP A 86 -12.74 -2.97 9.05
N ARG A 87 -12.57 -1.89 8.28
CA ARG A 87 -13.51 -1.43 7.24
C ARG A 87 -13.34 -2.16 5.90
N GLY A 88 -12.35 -3.04 5.78
CA GLY A 88 -12.05 -3.73 4.51
C GLY A 88 -11.31 -2.87 3.49
N THR A 89 -10.54 -1.89 3.98
CA THR A 89 -9.61 -1.04 3.21
C THR A 89 -8.18 -1.28 3.70
N VAL A 90 -7.21 -0.53 3.16
CA VAL A 90 -5.88 -0.40 3.76
C VAL A 90 -5.54 1.05 4.05
N GLY A 91 -4.75 1.31 5.09
CA GLY A 91 -4.14 2.61 5.37
C GLY A 91 -2.62 2.53 5.26
N LEU A 92 -1.97 3.59 4.78
CA LEU A 92 -0.52 3.71 4.81
C LEU A 92 -0.09 4.26 6.18
N CYS A 93 0.80 3.54 6.87
CA CYS A 93 1.41 3.99 8.11
C CYS A 93 2.85 3.47 8.21
N THR A 94 3.53 3.80 9.31
CA THR A 94 4.83 3.23 9.63
C THR A 94 4.68 2.10 10.65
N LYS A 95 5.52 1.07 10.59
CA LYS A 95 5.54 -0.05 11.56
C LYS A 95 5.58 0.41 13.01
N ARG A 96 6.25 1.53 13.29
CA ARG A 96 6.44 2.09 14.64
C ARG A 96 5.20 2.82 15.17
N ASP A 97 4.32 3.27 14.27
CA ASP A 97 3.10 4.00 14.63
C ASP A 97 1.94 3.61 13.70
N TYR A 98 1.45 2.38 13.86
CA TYR A 98 0.33 1.88 13.06
C TYR A 98 -1.02 2.49 13.46
N ARG A 99 -1.07 3.33 14.50
CA ARG A 99 -2.29 4.04 14.93
C ARG A 99 -2.47 5.36 14.20
N HIS A 100 -1.42 5.90 13.61
CA HIS A 100 -1.47 7.13 12.84
C HIS A 100 -1.25 6.84 11.36
N PHE A 101 -2.32 7.01 10.57
CA PHE A 101 -2.24 6.83 9.12
C PHE A 101 -1.72 8.09 8.44
N LEU A 102 -0.68 7.91 7.62
CA LEU A 102 -0.22 8.89 6.64
C LEU A 102 -1.26 9.08 5.53
N VAL A 103 -1.90 7.97 5.14
CA VAL A 103 -3.01 7.95 4.18
C VAL A 103 -4.04 6.95 4.68
N GLU A 104 -5.29 7.38 4.81
CA GLU A 104 -6.41 6.50 5.15
C GLU A 104 -7.10 6.00 3.90
N ASP A 105 -7.64 4.79 3.97
CA ASP A 105 -8.44 4.17 2.91
C ASP A 105 -7.80 4.32 1.52
N VAL A 106 -6.58 3.82 1.37
CA VAL A 106 -5.79 3.91 0.13
C VAL A 106 -6.59 3.35 -1.05
N SER A 107 -6.65 4.14 -2.12
CA SER A 107 -7.27 3.77 -3.39
C SER A 107 -6.29 3.70 -4.55
N GLU A 108 -5.17 4.43 -4.47
CA GLU A 108 -4.18 4.47 -5.55
C GLU A 108 -2.76 4.51 -5.01
N ILE A 109 -1.86 3.82 -5.70
CA ILE A 109 -0.41 3.92 -5.54
C ILE A 109 0.15 4.18 -6.93
N ASN A 110 0.71 5.36 -7.13
CA ASN A 110 1.19 5.83 -8.41
C ASN A 110 2.69 6.05 -8.38
N ILE A 111 3.37 5.41 -9.31
CA ILE A 111 4.80 5.48 -9.47
C ILE A 111 5.13 6.56 -10.48
N ILE A 112 6.08 7.42 -10.12
CA ILE A 112 6.43 8.60 -10.89
C ILE A 112 7.95 8.59 -11.08
N ASP A 113 8.37 8.46 -12.33
CA ASP A 113 9.77 8.52 -12.74
C ASP A 113 10.25 9.92 -13.11
#